data_AF-A0A6G6SUD8-F1
#
_entry.id   AF-A0A6G6SUD8-F1
#
_cell.length_a   1.000
_cell.length_b   1.000
_cell.length_c   1.000
_cell.angle_alpha   90.00
_cell.angle_beta   90.00
_cell.angle_gamma   90.00
#
_symmetry.space_group_name_H-M   'P 1'
#
loop_
_entity.id
_entity.type
_entity.pdbx_description
1 polymer ?
#
loop_
_entity_poly.entity_id
_entity_poly.type
_entity_poly.pdbx_seq_one_letter_code
_entity_poly.pdbx_strand_id
1 'polypeptide(L)'
;MLTTKTSGKVIVSLTQSWRYLLLLSLLPYISTWPVFSLHFHNKLTFFVASLLFLFTQYHLFRLWLDSHFFQVLYRYQDDVSFDESLSTLFPKRPKKQTMEDRWLGTKRLFSFALLGVSVQWIWCLVMLFFTLFSY
;
A
#
# COMPACT_ATOMS: atom_id res chain seq x y z
N MET A 1 -11.95 -19.57 -10.45
CA MET A 1 -13.26 -18.84 -10.42
C MET A 1 -13.15 -17.31 -10.56
N LEU A 2 -11.95 -16.72 -10.56
CA LEU A 2 -11.77 -15.25 -10.56
C LEU A 2 -11.77 -14.57 -11.95
N THR A 3 -11.98 -15.31 -13.03
CA THR A 3 -11.89 -14.78 -14.41
C THR A 3 -13.17 -14.07 -14.89
N THR A 4 -14.25 -14.12 -14.08
CA THR A 4 -15.51 -13.47 -14.45
C THR A 4 -15.41 -11.94 -14.36
N LYS A 5 -16.19 -11.24 -15.19
CA LYS A 5 -16.25 -9.76 -15.16
C LYS A 5 -16.72 -9.21 -13.81
N THR A 6 -17.58 -9.94 -13.09
CA THR A 6 -18.05 -9.58 -11.75
C THR A 6 -16.93 -9.68 -10.72
N SER A 7 -16.18 -10.79 -10.70
CA SER A 7 -14.99 -10.93 -9.86
C SER A 7 -13.97 -9.82 -10.14
N GLY A 8 -13.75 -9.48 -11.41
CA GLY A 8 -12.85 -8.40 -11.79
C GLY A 8 -13.26 -7.03 -11.28
N LYS A 9 -14.55 -6.68 -11.35
CA LYS A 9 -15.07 -5.43 -10.76
C LYS A 9 -14.81 -5.35 -9.26
N VAL A 10 -15.01 -6.46 -8.53
CA VAL A 10 -14.77 -6.51 -7.07
C VAL A 10 -13.29 -6.34 -6.75
N ILE A 11 -12.40 -7.04 -7.46
CA ILE A 11 -10.94 -6.95 -7.27
C ILE A 11 -10.44 -5.54 -7.57
N VAL A 12 -10.88 -4.95 -8.69
CA VAL A 12 -10.51 -3.58 -9.07
C VAL A 12 -11.03 -2.58 -8.02
N SER A 13 -12.27 -2.71 -7.58
CA SER A 13 -12.84 -1.84 -6.55
C SER A 13 -12.06 -1.91 -5.23
N LEU A 14 -11.75 -3.11 -4.75
CA LEU A 14 -10.97 -3.27 -3.52
C LEU A 14 -9.57 -2.65 -3.64
N THR A 15 -8.89 -2.92 -4.76
CA THR A 15 -7.54 -2.38 -4.97
C THR A 15 -7.55 -0.86 -5.10
N GLN A 16 -8.58 -0.26 -5.72
CA GLN A 16 -8.75 1.19 -5.83
C GLN A 16 -8.90 1.91 -4.46
N SER A 17 -9.22 1.18 -3.40
CA SER A 17 -9.25 1.71 -2.03
C SER A 17 -7.87 2.19 -1.53
N TRP A 18 -6.78 1.95 -2.27
CA TRP A 18 -5.45 2.51 -2.01
C TRP A 18 -5.48 4.03 -1.78
N ARG A 19 -6.40 4.77 -2.42
CA ARG A 19 -6.54 6.22 -2.26
C ARG A 19 -6.93 6.62 -0.84
N TYR A 20 -7.85 5.88 -0.24
CA TYR A 20 -8.29 6.11 1.14
C TYR A 20 -7.17 5.77 2.12
N LEU A 21 -6.47 4.65 1.89
CA LEU A 21 -5.32 4.26 2.70
C LEU A 21 -4.16 5.27 2.58
N LEU A 22 -3.95 5.87 1.40
CA LEU A 22 -2.97 6.93 1.20
C LEU A 22 -3.29 8.15 2.05
N LEU A 23 -4.53 8.65 1.97
CA LEU A 23 -4.97 9.78 2.80
C LEU A 23 -4.84 9.46 4.30
N LEU A 24 -5.22 8.25 4.68
CA LEU A 24 -5.15 7.77 6.07
C LEU A 24 -3.70 7.58 6.56
N SER A 25 -2.74 7.34 5.66
CA SER A 25 -1.30 7.27 5.94
C SER A 25 -0.65 8.66 6.06
N LEU A 26 -1.10 9.62 5.26
CA LEU A 26 -0.56 10.99 5.26
C LEU A 26 -0.87 11.72 6.56
N LEU A 27 -2.08 11.56 7.10
CA LEU A 27 -2.52 12.26 8.30
C LEU A 27 -1.61 12.02 9.53
N PRO A 28 -1.33 10.76 9.95
CA PRO A 28 -0.44 10.49 11.08
C PRO A 28 1.03 10.88 10.79
N TYR A 29 1.44 10.98 9.53
CA TYR A 29 2.79 11.43 9.20
C TYR A 29 2.91 12.96 9.34
N ILE A 30 1.96 13.72 8.80
CA ILE A 30 1.96 15.18 8.89
C ILE A 30 1.86 15.64 10.36
N SER A 31 1.06 14.94 11.18
CA SER A 31 0.93 15.24 12.61
C SER A 31 2.21 15.00 13.43
N THR A 32 3.21 14.28 12.89
CA THR A 32 4.51 14.15 13.57
C THR A 32 5.38 15.40 13.43
N TRP A 33 5.07 16.29 12.47
CA TRP A 33 5.86 17.49 12.20
C TRP A 33 5.81 18.51 13.35
N PRO A 34 4.65 18.86 13.93
CA PRO A 34 4.59 19.72 15.11
C PRO A 34 5.32 19.13 16.32
N VAL A 35 5.19 17.81 16.54
CA VAL A 35 5.87 17.10 17.64
C VAL A 35 7.39 17.22 17.49
N PHE A 36 7.91 17.03 16.28
CA PHE A 36 9.33 17.20 15.98
C PHE A 36 9.81 18.64 16.18
N SER A 37 9.05 19.63 15.69
CA SER A 37 9.40 21.05 15.82
C SER A 37 9.43 21.54 17.26
N LEU A 38 8.52 21.05 18.12
CA LEU A 38 8.43 21.43 19.52
C LEU A 38 9.47 20.69 20.40
N HIS A 39 9.80 19.44 20.07
CA HIS A 39 10.70 18.59 20.85
C HIS A 39 11.88 18.11 19.98
N PHE A 40 12.85 19.00 19.76
CA PHE A 40 14.02 18.78 18.89
C PHE A 40 14.91 17.57 19.29
N HIS A 41 14.71 17.01 20.48
CA HIS A 41 15.39 15.80 20.96
C HIS A 41 14.85 14.49 20.33
N ASN A 42 13.65 14.47 19.76
CA ASN A 42 13.02 13.26 19.21
C ASN A 42 13.37 13.00 17.74
N LYS A 43 14.64 13.16 17.37
CA LYS A 43 15.14 12.89 15.99
C LYS A 43 14.94 11.43 15.58
N LEU A 44 15.17 10.50 16.51
CA LEU A 44 15.00 9.07 16.27
C LEU A 44 13.53 8.71 16.01
N THR A 45 12.60 9.34 16.72
CA THR A 45 11.16 9.16 16.51
C THR A 45 10.73 9.55 15.11
N PHE A 46 11.16 10.73 14.67
CA PHE A 46 10.83 11.22 13.35
C PHE A 46 11.43 10.33 12.26
N PHE A 47 12.67 9.88 12.44
CA PHE A 47 13.33 8.93 11.55
C PHE A 47 12.54 7.61 11.42
N VAL A 48 12.10 7.02 12.55
CA VAL A 48 11.26 5.81 12.55
C VAL A 48 9.93 6.06 11.84
N ALA A 49 9.28 7.19 12.08
CA ALA A 49 8.04 7.56 11.42
C ALA A 49 8.21 7.72 9.89
N SER A 50 9.32 8.33 9.44
CA SER A 50 9.65 8.45 8.00
C SER A 50 9.92 7.10 7.35
N LEU A 51 10.67 6.20 7.99
CA LEU A 51 10.89 4.86 7.46
C LEU A 51 9.58 4.07 7.33
N LEU A 52 8.74 4.13 8.36
CA LEU A 52 7.43 3.49 8.34
C LEU A 52 6.52 4.10 7.26
N PHE A 53 6.58 5.42 7.07
CA PHE A 53 5.87 6.09 6.00
C PHE A 53 6.32 5.62 4.63
N LEU A 54 7.62 5.60 4.35
CA LEU A 54 8.15 5.10 3.07
C LEU A 54 7.76 3.63 2.83
N PHE A 55 7.81 2.79 3.86
CA PHE A 55 7.38 1.40 3.78
C PHE A 55 5.90 1.30 3.38
N THR A 56 5.01 2.05 4.04
CA THR A 56 3.58 2.09 3.71
C THR A 56 3.33 2.63 2.30
N GLN A 57 4.02 3.71 1.92
CA GLN A 57 3.91 4.32 0.58
C GLN A 57 4.32 3.35 -0.53
N TYR A 58 5.37 2.56 -0.33
CA TYR A 58 5.78 1.53 -1.28
C TYR A 58 4.67 0.51 -1.53
N HIS A 59 4.02 0.03 -0.47
CA HIS A 59 2.93 -0.94 -0.59
C HIS A 59 1.69 -0.34 -1.25
N LEU A 60 1.37 0.92 -0.95
CA LEU A 60 0.26 1.64 -1.59
C LEU A 60 0.51 1.91 -3.07
N PHE A 61 1.72 2.33 -3.44
CA PHE A 61 2.12 2.47 -4.83
C PHE A 61 1.98 1.14 -5.57
N ARG A 62 2.43 0.05 -4.94
CA ARG A 62 2.32 -1.28 -5.55
C ARG A 62 0.87 -1.72 -5.72
N LEU A 63 0.01 -1.44 -4.74
CA LEU A 63 -1.42 -1.72 -4.80
C LEU A 63 -2.12 -0.90 -5.89
N TRP A 64 -1.74 0.37 -6.07
CA TRP A 64 -2.19 1.21 -7.18
C TRP A 64 -1.82 0.61 -8.53
N LEU A 65 -0.57 0.18 -8.70
CA LEU A 65 -0.09 -0.44 -9.93
C LEU A 65 -0.85 -1.73 -10.25
N ASP A 66 -1.02 -2.61 -9.26
CA ASP A 66 -1.79 -3.85 -9.41
C ASP A 66 -3.26 -3.56 -9.81
N SER A 67 -3.88 -2.49 -9.28
CA SER A 67 -5.23 -2.08 -9.68
C SER A 67 -5.33 -1.75 -11.17
N HIS A 68 -4.32 -1.08 -11.73
CA HIS A 68 -4.28 -0.74 -13.17
C HIS A 68 -4.06 -2.00 -14.01
N PHE A 69 -3.18 -2.89 -13.55
CA PHE A 69 -2.95 -4.17 -14.21
C PHE A 69 -4.22 -5.04 -14.24
N PHE A 70 -4.96 -5.15 -13.15
CA PHE A 70 -6.23 -5.86 -13.16
C PHE A 70 -7.25 -5.22 -14.11
N GLN A 71 -7.33 -3.89 -14.17
CA GLN A 71 -8.22 -3.21 -15.13
C GLN A 71 -7.90 -3.57 -16.58
N VAL A 72 -6.61 -3.59 -16.95
CA VAL A 72 -6.16 -4.00 -18.29
C VAL A 72 -6.50 -5.47 -18.53
N LEU A 73 -6.15 -6.33 -17.57
CA LEU A 73 -6.34 -7.78 -17.67
C LEU A 73 -7.81 -8.16 -17.86
N TYR A 74 -8.71 -7.59 -17.06
CA TYR A 74 -10.15 -7.85 -17.16
C TYR A 74 -10.82 -7.18 -18.37
N ARG A 75 -10.21 -6.14 -18.95
CA ARG A 75 -10.71 -5.47 -20.15
C ARG A 75 -10.43 -6.27 -21.41
N TYR A 76 -9.20 -6.76 -21.56
CA TYR A 76 -8.76 -7.45 -22.78
C TYR A 76 -8.85 -8.98 -22.69
N GLN A 77 -8.88 -9.55 -21.48
CA GLN A 77 -8.95 -11.00 -21.25
C GLN A 77 -7.85 -11.80 -21.96
N ASP A 78 -6.71 -11.16 -22.24
CA ASP A 78 -5.53 -11.77 -22.86
C ASP A 78 -4.41 -11.88 -21.82
N ASP A 79 -4.44 -12.97 -21.07
CA ASP A 79 -3.46 -13.24 -20.01
C ASP A 79 -2.05 -13.50 -20.57
N VAL A 80 -1.93 -13.98 -21.82
CA VAL A 80 -0.66 -14.39 -22.44
C VAL A 80 0.14 -13.18 -22.87
N SER A 81 -0.45 -12.30 -23.67
CA SER A 81 0.21 -11.06 -24.11
C SER A 81 0.51 -10.14 -22.93
N PHE A 82 -0.35 -10.17 -21.90
CA PHE A 82 -0.11 -9.47 -20.64
C PHE A 82 1.13 -10.01 -19.91
N ASP A 83 1.23 -11.33 -19.71
CA ASP A 83 2.37 -11.93 -19.00
C ASP A 83 3.68 -11.76 -19.78
N GLU A 84 3.63 -11.82 -21.11
CA GLU A 84 4.78 -11.53 -21.96
C GLU A 84 5.24 -10.08 -21.77
N SER A 85 4.33 -9.12 -21.85
CA SER A 85 4.61 -7.70 -21.61
C SER A 85 5.10 -7.43 -20.18
N LEU A 86 4.61 -8.17 -19.19
CA LEU A 86 5.06 -8.05 -17.81
C LEU A 86 6.47 -8.62 -17.62
N SER A 87 6.81 -9.67 -18.37
CA SER A 87 8.13 -10.32 -18.32
C SER A 87 9.23 -9.47 -18.95
N THR A 88 8.91 -8.64 -19.95
CA THR A 88 9.88 -7.68 -20.52
C THR A 88 10.20 -6.57 -19.54
N LEU A 89 9.21 -6.08 -18.79
CA LEU A 89 9.39 -5.06 -17.74
C LEU A 89 10.04 -5.64 -16.47
N PHE A 90 9.75 -6.91 -16.14
CA PHE A 90 10.21 -7.57 -14.93
C PHE A 90 10.76 -8.98 -15.22
N PRO A 91 11.99 -9.11 -15.74
CA PRO A 91 12.53 -10.38 -16.25
C PRO A 91 12.69 -11.49 -15.20
N LYS A 92 12.66 -11.16 -13.91
CA LYS A 92 12.72 -12.12 -12.81
C LYS A 92 11.35 -12.69 -12.39
N ARG A 93 10.25 -12.29 -13.03
CA ARG A 93 8.91 -12.79 -12.68
C ARG A 93 8.60 -14.16 -13.31
N PRO A 94 7.73 -14.96 -12.68
CA PRO A 94 7.21 -16.18 -13.29
C PRO A 94 6.48 -15.86 -14.60
N LYS A 95 6.78 -16.61 -15.67
CA LYS A 95 6.25 -16.36 -17.03
C LYS A 95 4.76 -16.64 -17.21
N LYS A 96 4.16 -17.41 -16.32
CA LYS A 96 2.73 -17.73 -16.34
C LYS A 96 2.22 -17.67 -14.91
N GLN A 97 1.29 -16.77 -14.64
CA GLN A 97 0.64 -16.67 -13.34
C GLN A 97 -0.87 -16.79 -13.51
N THR A 98 -1.48 -17.64 -12.70
CA THR A 98 -2.95 -17.74 -12.69
C THR A 98 -3.55 -16.47 -12.06
N MET A 99 -4.81 -16.17 -12.38
CA MET A 99 -5.53 -15.07 -11.73
C MET A 99 -5.58 -15.23 -10.20
N GLU A 100 -5.59 -16.47 -9.70
CA GLU A 100 -5.58 -16.78 -8.26
C GLU A 100 -4.25 -16.43 -7.60
N ASP A 101 -3.12 -16.74 -8.26
CA ASP A 101 -1.79 -16.37 -7.78
C ASP A 101 -1.62 -14.83 -7.72
N ARG A 102 -2.05 -14.15 -8.79
CA ARG A 102 -2.02 -12.68 -8.88
C ARG A 102 -2.83 -12.06 -7.74
N TRP A 103 -4.05 -12.57 -7.53
CA TRP A 103 -4.92 -12.09 -6.46
C TRP A 103 -4.37 -12.34 -5.06
N LEU A 104 -3.74 -13.50 -4.82
CA LEU A 104 -3.13 -13.81 -3.54
C LEU A 104 -1.99 -12.83 -3.22
N GLY A 105 -1.16 -12.49 -4.21
CA GLY A 105 -0.11 -11.49 -4.08
C GLY A 105 -0.67 -10.11 -3.70
N THR A 106 -1.70 -9.66 -4.40
CA THR A 106 -2.34 -8.36 -4.14
C THR A 106 -3.04 -8.31 -2.79
N LYS A 107 -3.66 -9.40 -2.33
CA LYS A 107 -4.21 -9.48 -0.96
C LYS A 107 -3.14 -9.29 0.10
N ARG A 108 -1.97 -9.92 -0.06
CA ARG A 108 -0.84 -9.73 0.87
C ARG A 108 -0.38 -8.27 0.89
N LEU A 109 -0.23 -7.66 -0.29
CA LEU A 109 0.12 -6.24 -0.41
C LEU A 109 -0.90 -5.33 0.29
N PHE A 110 -2.20 -5.60 0.10
CA PHE A 110 -3.26 -4.87 0.79
C PHE A 110 -3.16 -5.02 2.32
N SER A 111 -2.95 -6.23 2.83
CA SER A 111 -2.76 -6.46 4.27
C SER A 111 -1.53 -5.73 4.83
N PHE A 112 -0.41 -5.70 4.09
CA PHE A 112 0.77 -4.94 4.51
C PHE A 112 0.54 -3.44 4.49
N ALA A 113 -0.17 -2.90 3.49
CA ALA A 113 -0.55 -1.49 3.46
C ALA A 113 -1.45 -1.13 4.65
N LEU A 114 -2.45 -1.96 4.95
CA LEU A 114 -3.34 -1.77 6.09
C LEU A 114 -2.57 -1.79 7.41
N LEU A 115 -1.71 -2.80 7.60
CA LEU A 115 -0.86 -2.91 8.79
C LEU A 115 0.07 -1.71 8.93
N GLY A 116 0.71 -1.29 7.84
CA GLY A 116 1.57 -0.10 7.82
C GLY A 116 0.83 1.15 8.28
N VAL A 117 -0.37 1.40 7.75
CA VAL A 117 -1.24 2.51 8.18
C VAL A 117 -1.62 2.38 9.66
N SER A 118 -2.01 1.19 10.13
CA SER A 118 -2.35 0.97 11.54
C SER A 118 -1.17 1.25 12.47
N VAL A 119 0.03 0.80 12.13
CA VAL A 119 1.24 1.05 12.93
C VAL A 119 1.58 2.55 12.94
N GLN A 120 1.39 3.27 11.83
CA GLN A 120 1.59 4.73 11.80
C GLN A 120 0.64 5.46 12.75
N TRP A 121 -0.62 5.04 12.80
CA TRP A 121 -1.60 5.61 13.74
C TRP A 121 -1.26 5.31 15.19
N ILE A 122 -0.91 4.06 15.51
CA ILE A 122 -0.48 3.69 16.86
C ILE A 122 0.73 4.53 17.27
N TRP A 123 1.73 4.64 16.40
CA TRP A 123 2.92 5.45 16.64
C TRP A 123 2.57 6.92 16.88
N CYS A 124 1.73 7.50 16.03
CA CYS A 124 1.26 8.88 16.18
C CYS A 124 0.55 9.10 17.51
N LEU A 125 -0.40 8.23 17.89
CA LEU A 125 -1.16 8.35 19.13
C LEU A 125 -0.27 8.21 20.37
N VAL A 126 0.66 7.26 20.34
CA VAL A 126 1.65 7.09 21.42
C VAL A 126 2.50 8.35 21.58
N MET A 127 2.97 8.95 20.48
CA MET A 127 3.77 10.17 20.57
C MET A 127 2.97 11.38 21.01
N LEU A 128 1.73 11.52 20.56
CA LEU A 128 0.84 12.57 21.06
C LEU A 128 0.58 12.43 22.55
N PHE A 129 0.32 11.20 23.03
CA PHE A 129 0.15 10.92 24.45
C PHE A 129 1.40 11.32 25.26
N PHE A 130 2.59 10.83 24.88
CA PHE A 130 3.81 11.21 25.60
C PHE A 130 4.10 12.71 25.60
N THR A 131 3.80 13.40 24.50
CA THR A 131 4.00 14.85 24.39
C THR A 131 3.01 15.62 25.27
N LEU A 132 1.75 15.17 25.35
CA LEU A 132 0.72 15.80 26.19
C LEU A 132 0.94 15.60 27.69
N PHE A 133 1.44 14.43 28.10
CA PHE A 133 1.62 14.08 29.52
C PHE A 133 3.04 14.32 30.06
N SER A 134 3.99 14.76 29.23
CA SER A 134 5.34 15.20 29.68
C SER A 134 5.45 16.71 29.90
N TYR A 135 4.36 17.46 29.70
CA TYR A 135 4.19 18.85 30.15
C TYR A 135 3.48 18.88 31.50
#